data_AF-U2GJX9-F1
#
_entry.id   AF-U2GJX9-F1
#
_cell.length_a   1.000
_cell.length_b   1.000
_cell.length_c   1.000
_cell.angle_alpha   90.00
_cell.angle_beta   90.00
_cell.angle_gamma   90.00
#
_symmetry.space_group_name_H-M   'P 1'
#
loop_
_entity.id
_entity.type
_entity.pdbx_description
1 polymer ?
#
loop_
_entity_poly.entity_id
_entity_poly.type
_entity_poly.pdbx_seq_one_letter_code
_entity_poly.pdbx_strand_id
1 'polypeptide(L)'
;MIDINPLENRAVERTQAAGLVRLVREFEEKGFEMRVSAKGELWGIRRASMIKGQKADYSKSMFKLVGKYIVRTADGKVIDTAA
;
A
#
# COMPACT_ATOMS: atom_id res chain seq x y z
N MET A 1 -33.32 13.39 -22.64
CA MET A 1 -32.99 14.13 -21.40
C MET A 1 -32.88 13.07 -20.33
N ILE A 2 -31.69 12.85 -19.75
CA ILE A 2 -31.52 11.87 -18.67
C ILE A 2 -31.82 12.65 -17.39
N ASP A 3 -32.95 12.37 -16.75
CA ASP A 3 -33.31 12.96 -15.46
C ASP A 3 -32.40 12.38 -14.38
N ILE A 4 -31.34 13.11 -14.06
CA ILE A 4 -30.44 12.77 -12.96
C ILE A 4 -31.15 13.19 -11.67
N ASN A 5 -31.73 12.24 -10.95
CA ASN A 5 -32.35 12.48 -9.65
C ASN A 5 -31.27 12.84 -8.61
N PRO A 6 -31.24 14.07 -8.07
CA PRO A 6 -30.20 14.51 -7.15
C PRO A 6 -30.17 13.72 -5.83
N LEU A 7 -31.31 13.15 -5.42
CA LEU A 7 -31.42 12.38 -4.18
C LEU A 7 -30.80 10.98 -4.32
N GLU A 8 -30.98 10.33 -5.46
CA GLU A 8 -30.39 9.02 -5.76
C GLU A 8 -28.87 9.12 -5.85
N ASN A 9 -28.36 10.15 -6.54
CA ASN A 9 -26.91 10.39 -6.61
C ASN A 9 -26.30 10.61 -5.22
N ARG A 10 -26.95 11.42 -4.37
CA ARG A 10 -26.47 11.69 -3.01
C ARG A 10 -26.48 10.44 -2.11
N ALA A 11 -27.43 9.52 -2.33
CA ALA A 11 -27.48 8.25 -1.61
C ALA A 11 -26.37 7.28 -2.08
N VAL A 12 -26.10 7.25 -3.39
CA VAL A 12 -25.00 6.45 -3.97
C VAL A 12 -23.64 6.94 -3.49
N GLU A 13 -23.40 8.25 -3.50
CA GLU A 13 -22.16 8.86 -3.00
C GLU A 13 -21.93 8.55 -1.51
N ARG A 14 -22.97 8.63 -0.68
CA ARG A 14 -22.88 8.28 0.75
C ARG A 14 -22.58 6.80 0.98
N THR A 15 -23.20 5.93 0.19
CA THR A 15 -22.97 4.48 0.26
C THR A 15 -21.54 4.13 -0.17
N GLN A 16 -21.04 4.77 -1.23
CA GLN A 16 -19.68 4.61 -1.71
C GLN A 16 -18.65 5.11 -0.69
N ALA A 17 -18.90 6.27 -0.06
CA ALA A 17 -18.05 6.79 1.01
C ALA A 17 -18.05 5.86 2.24
N ALA A 18 -19.20 5.31 2.63
CA ALA A 18 -19.30 4.35 3.73
C ALA A 18 -18.53 3.04 3.44
N GLY A 19 -18.63 2.54 2.20
CA GLY A 19 -17.85 1.37 1.75
C GLY A 19 -16.35 1.62 1.77
N LEU A 20 -15.90 2.80 1.34
CA LEU A 20 -14.49 3.18 1.36
C LEU A 20 -13.95 3.31 2.79
N VAL A 21 -14.70 3.95 3.70
CA VAL A 21 -14.31 4.06 5.12
C VAL A 21 -14.17 2.68 5.75
N ARG A 22 -15.09 1.76 5.45
CA ARG A 22 -15.02 0.39 5.94
C ARG A 22 -13.77 -0.33 5.40
N LEU A 23 -13.48 -0.21 4.10
CA LEU A 23 -12.30 -0.79 3.49
C LEU A 23 -11.00 -0.27 4.15
N VAL A 24 -10.90 1.04 4.37
CA VAL A 24 -9.73 1.65 5.02
C VAL A 24 -9.53 1.08 6.42
N ARG A 25 -10.59 0.99 7.23
CA ARG A 25 -10.50 0.40 8.58
C ARG A 25 -10.06 -1.05 8.57
N GLU A 26 -10.62 -1.88 7.69
CA GLU A 26 -10.26 -3.30 7.60
C GLU A 26 -8.77 -3.50 7.22
N PHE A 27 -8.20 -2.59 6.45
CA PHE A 27 -6.77 -2.61 6.11
C PHE A 27 -5.89 -2.07 7.23
N GLU A 28 -6.32 -1.00 7.91
CA GLU A 28 -5.65 -0.46 9.10
C GLU A 28 -5.56 -1.50 10.23
N GLU A 29 -6.65 -2.25 10.48
CA GLU A 29 -6.67 -3.37 11.43
C GLU A 29 -5.68 -4.49 11.06
N LYS A 30 -5.42 -4.68 9.77
CA LYS A 30 -4.42 -5.64 9.25
C LYS A 30 -2.99 -5.07 9.23
N GLY A 31 -2.80 -3.85 9.75
CA GLY A 31 -1.50 -3.19 9.85
C GLY A 31 -1.04 -2.53 8.55
N PHE A 32 -1.97 -2.11 7.69
CA PHE A 32 -1.70 -1.33 6.50
C PHE A 32 -2.07 0.13 6.70
N GLU A 33 -1.26 1.05 6.20
CA GLU A 33 -1.64 2.44 6.01
C GLU A 33 -2.17 2.64 4.59
N MET A 34 -3.32 3.31 4.49
CA MET A 34 -3.93 3.71 3.23
C MET A 34 -4.02 5.23 3.13
N ARG A 35 -3.77 5.79 1.94
CA ARG A 35 -3.99 7.21 1.65
C ARG A 35 -5.16 7.36 0.69
N VAL A 36 -6.12 8.20 1.09
CA VAL A 36 -7.29 8.55 0.29
C VAL A 36 -7.21 10.02 -0.09
N SER A 37 -7.44 10.32 -1.37
CA SER A 37 -7.48 11.70 -1.88
C SER A 37 -8.74 12.42 -1.40
N ALA A 38 -8.77 13.75 -1.51
CA ALA A 38 -9.97 14.54 -1.20
C ALA A 38 -11.19 14.17 -2.08
N LYS A 39 -10.98 13.48 -3.21
CA LYS A 39 -12.03 12.98 -4.11
C LYS A 39 -12.49 11.55 -3.76
N GLY A 40 -11.95 10.95 -2.69
CA GLY A 40 -12.26 9.57 -2.30
C GLY A 40 -11.50 8.50 -3.09
N GLU A 41 -10.46 8.88 -3.83
CA GLU A 41 -9.65 7.93 -4.62
C GLU A 41 -8.51 7.38 -3.77
N LEU A 42 -8.30 6.07 -3.85
CA LEU A 42 -7.24 5.41 -3.11
C LEU A 42 -5.91 5.55 -3.86
N TRP A 43 -4.90 6.15 -3.23
CA TRP A 43 -3.67 6.55 -3.93
C TRP A 43 -2.37 6.02 -3.31
N GLY A 44 -2.49 5.17 -2.27
CA GLY A 44 -1.35 4.45 -1.74
C GLY A 44 -1.77 3.46 -0.67
N ILE A 45 -1.19 2.26 -0.73
CA ILE A 45 -1.31 1.21 0.30
C ILE A 45 0.11 0.79 0.66
N ARG A 46 0.47 0.85 1.94
CA ARG A 46 1.73 0.29 2.45
C ARG A 46 1.50 -0.43 3.75
N ARG A 47 2.38 -1.36 4.10
CA ARG A 47 2.38 -1.94 5.45
C ARG A 47 2.91 -0.88 6.43
N ALA A 48 2.17 -0.59 7.49
CA ALA A 48 2.52 0.44 8.47
C ALA A 48 3.85 0.12 9.17
N SER A 49 4.10 -1.18 9.39
CA SER A 49 5.38 -1.69 9.87
C SER A 49 5.72 -2.99 9.15
N MET A 50 6.94 -3.12 8.65
CA MET A 50 7.52 -4.45 8.43
C MET A 50 7.64 -5.14 9.79
N ILE A 51 7.28 -6.42 9.88
CA ILE A 51 7.59 -7.22 11.07
C ILE A 51 9.10 -7.11 11.28
N LYS A 52 9.54 -6.56 12.41
CA LYS A 52 10.95 -6.43 12.75
C LYS A 52 11.57 -7.83 12.72
N GLY A 53 12.43 -8.11 11.73
CA GLY A 53 13.02 -9.44 11.51
C GLY A 53 12.49 -10.21 10.29
N GLN A 54 11.41 -9.78 9.62
CA GLN A 54 11.13 -10.21 8.25
C GLN A 54 12.09 -9.46 7.32
N LYS A 55 13.29 -10.03 7.12
CA LYS A 55 14.11 -9.69 5.96
C LYS A 55 13.23 -9.91 4.73
N ALA A 56 13.14 -8.93 3.83
CA ALA A 56 12.64 -9.22 2.50
C ALA A 56 13.48 -10.40 2.00
N ASP A 57 12.81 -11.49 1.58
CA ASP A 57 13.53 -12.63 1.01
C ASP A 57 14.07 -12.16 -0.34
N TYR A 58 15.25 -11.54 -0.27
CA TYR A 58 15.97 -11.07 -1.42
C TYR A 58 16.41 -12.31 -2.18
N SER A 59 15.69 -12.64 -3.26
CA SER A 59 16.04 -13.77 -4.11
C SER A 59 17.54 -13.73 -4.45
N LYS A 60 18.25 -14.85 -4.25
CA LYS A 60 19.67 -15.00 -4.60
C LYS A 60 19.95 -14.71 -6.08
N SER A 61 18.94 -14.79 -6.94
CA SER A 61 19.05 -14.41 -8.35
C SER A 61 19.17 -12.90 -8.57
N MET A 62 18.55 -12.10 -7.69
CA MET A 62 18.48 -10.64 -7.83
C MET A 62 19.45 -9.91 -6.90
N PHE A 63 19.83 -10.54 -5.79
CA PHE A 63 20.63 -9.90 -4.75
C PHE A 63 21.68 -10.86 -4.16
N LYS A 64 22.80 -10.30 -3.76
CA LYS A 64 23.91 -11.02 -3.10
C LYS A 64 24.38 -10.27 -1.86
N LEU A 65 24.81 -11.02 -0.85
CA LEU A 65 25.48 -10.46 0.33
C LEU A 65 26.98 -10.31 0.04
N VAL A 66 27.51 -9.11 0.22
CA VAL A 66 28.95 -8.81 0.10
C VAL A 66 29.40 -8.11 1.38
N GLY A 67 30.09 -8.85 2.25
CA GLY A 67 30.39 -8.37 3.60
C GLY A 67 29.09 -8.06 4.36
N LYS A 68 28.95 -6.83 4.87
CA LYS A 68 27.72 -6.35 5.54
C LYS A 68 26.66 -5.77 4.61
N TYR A 69 26.88 -5.77 3.29
CA TYR A 69 26.00 -5.09 2.33
C TYR A 69 25.15 -6.08 1.53
N ILE A 70 23.87 -5.74 1.34
CA ILE A 70 23.00 -6.40 0.37
C ILE A 70 23.11 -5.63 -0.94
N VAL A 71 23.55 -6.33 -1.99
CA VAL A 71 23.90 -5.75 -3.28
C VAL A 71 23.01 -6.34 -4.37
N ARG A 72 22.45 -5.51 -5.24
CA ARG A 72 21.71 -5.97 -6.42
C ARG A 72 22.65 -6.56 -7.46
N THR A 73 22.35 -7.77 -7.91
CA THR A 73 23.20 -8.55 -8.84
C THR A 73 23.27 -7.91 -10.23
N ALA A 74 22.20 -7.26 -10.69
CA ALA A 74 22.12 -6.69 -12.03
C ALA A 74 23.15 -5.57 -12.30
N ASP A 75 23.42 -4.71 -11.31
CA ASP A 75 24.23 -3.51 -11.48
C ASP A 75 25.23 -3.25 -10.34
N GLY A 76 25.29 -4.13 -9.33
CA GLY A 76 26.20 -3.99 -8.20
C GLY A 76 25.81 -2.90 -7.20
N LYS A 77 24.59 -2.35 -7.29
CA LYS A 77 24.16 -1.27 -6.39
C LYS A 77 23.88 -1.79 -4.97
N VAL A 78 24.41 -1.11 -3.97
CA VAL A 78 24.08 -1.34 -2.55
C VAL A 78 22.65 -0.83 -2.30
N ILE A 79 21.81 -1.71 -1.77
CA ILE A 79 20.41 -1.41 -1.47
C ILE A 79 20.10 -1.47 0.02
N ASP A 80 20.92 -2.18 0.80
CA ASP A 80 20.72 -2.35 2.23
C ASP A 80 22.02 -2.83 2.90
N THR A 81 21.98 -2.90 4.23
CA THR A 81 23.01 -3.53 5.07
C THR A 81 22.40 -4.67 5.87
N ALA A 82 23.05 -5.84 5.85
CA ALA A 82 22.73 -6.91 6.76
C ALA A 82 23.13 -6.48 8.19
N ALA A 83 22.12 -6.26 9.03
CA ALA A 83 22.29 -6.13 10.48
C ALA A 83 22.87 -7.42 11.07
#